data_AF-A0A2E4E3S0-F1
#
_entry.id   AF-A0A2E4E3S0-F1
#
_cell.length_a   1.000
_cell.length_b   1.000
_cell.length_c   1.000
_cell.angle_alpha   90.00
_cell.angle_beta   90.00
_cell.angle_gamma   90.00
#
_symmetry.space_group_name_H-M   'P 1'
#
loop_
_entity.id
_entity.type
_entity.pdbx_description
1 polymer ?
#
loop_
_entity_poly.entity_id
_entity_poly.type
_entity_poly.pdbx_seq_one_letter_code
_entity_poly.pdbx_strand_id
1 'polypeptide(L)'
;MKLNKISHIIISLFIVFSYSHGKVLDLESYESIYEVSINDKYKNKTLGQTYIKQANGELLLDWFNNCESWVSNQRLYINFVNSAGVGTVSDIHYSLEENDDNSTMKFYLQVKENNQLIKRINGKASKGENVIVDISSPEKKSLSFPKNVLFPHEHLKLVVSKIDQSDESSILSNKVYEGSLPENFLEITTFISEKKEKIDSKLLSSQIKNSFRNVRMAYFENQSETPSLELTAKINSQGIVGFFQYDYPTYSLVMSLKKINLKKIKCN
;
A
#
# COMPACT_ATOMS: atom_id res chain seq x y z
N MET A 1 -72.32 3.90 30.75
CA MET A 1 -70.93 4.29 31.13
C MET A 1 -70.33 4.96 29.90
N LYS A 2 -70.35 6.30 29.79
CA LYS A 2 -69.18 7.21 29.96
C LYS A 2 -67.92 6.66 29.25
N LEU A 3 -67.12 7.39 28.46
CA LEU A 3 -67.07 8.78 27.98
C LEU A 3 -65.91 8.84 26.94
N ASN A 4 -65.93 9.85 26.06
CA ASN A 4 -64.86 10.40 25.21
C ASN A 4 -63.37 10.22 25.63
N LYS A 5 -62.47 10.23 24.64
CA LYS A 5 -61.42 11.28 24.36
C LYS A 5 -60.47 10.78 23.26
N ILE A 6 -60.29 11.49 22.13
CA ILE A 6 -59.47 12.71 21.93
C ILE A 6 -57.98 12.48 22.23
N SER A 7 -57.23 12.34 21.14
CA SER A 7 -56.06 13.14 20.77
C SER A 7 -54.72 13.05 21.53
N HIS A 8 -53.69 13.03 20.67
CA HIS A 8 -52.34 13.59 20.80
C HIS A 8 -51.19 12.77 21.44
N ILE A 9 -50.25 12.46 20.53
CA ILE A 9 -48.79 12.53 20.67
C ILE A 9 -48.15 11.42 21.52
N ILE A 10 -47.61 10.42 20.83
CA ILE A 10 -46.18 10.11 20.98
C ILE A 10 -45.59 10.05 19.58
N ILE A 11 -44.76 11.05 19.32
CA ILE A 11 -43.73 11.11 18.28
C ILE A 11 -43.04 9.75 18.22
N SER A 12 -43.37 8.94 17.21
CA SER A 12 -42.48 7.85 16.81
C SER A 12 -41.33 8.53 16.11
N LEU A 13 -40.30 8.75 16.93
CA LEU A 13 -38.96 9.16 16.56
C LEU A 13 -38.63 8.55 15.20
N PHE A 14 -38.62 9.38 14.16
CA PHE A 14 -37.77 9.15 13.01
C PHE A 14 -36.37 9.02 13.61
N ILE A 15 -35.95 7.80 13.94
CA ILE A 15 -34.54 7.47 13.97
C ILE A 15 -34.16 7.57 12.49
N VAL A 16 -33.92 8.81 12.06
CA VAL A 16 -32.86 9.07 11.11
C VAL A 16 -31.64 8.53 11.83
N PHE A 17 -31.39 7.22 11.67
CA PHE A 17 -30.02 6.77 11.54
C PHE A 17 -29.56 7.57 10.34
N SER A 18 -29.05 8.76 10.62
CA SER A 18 -27.92 9.27 9.89
C SER A 18 -26.95 8.11 9.98
N TYR A 19 -26.99 7.22 8.99
CA TYR A 19 -25.77 6.70 8.45
C TYR A 19 -24.96 7.96 8.20
N SER A 20 -24.17 8.32 9.23
CA SER A 20 -22.86 8.89 9.01
C SER A 20 -22.32 7.99 7.93
N HIS A 21 -22.46 8.44 6.69
CA HIS A 21 -21.62 7.99 5.61
C HIS A 21 -20.25 8.30 6.20
N GLY A 22 -19.64 7.28 6.79
CA GLY A 22 -18.35 7.42 7.44
C GLY A 22 -17.52 8.16 6.42
N LYS A 23 -17.01 9.34 6.81
CA LYS A 23 -16.24 10.20 5.91
C LYS A 23 -15.36 9.28 5.08
N VAL A 24 -15.60 9.25 3.77
CA VAL A 24 -14.68 8.55 2.87
C VAL A 24 -13.32 9.15 3.20
N LEU A 25 -12.39 8.28 3.58
CA LEU A 25 -11.09 8.71 4.05
C LEU A 25 -10.34 9.24 2.82
N ASP A 26 -10.39 10.56 2.64
CA ASP A 26 -9.70 11.24 1.56
C ASP A 26 -8.20 11.22 1.86
N LEU A 27 -7.50 10.29 1.21
CA LEU A 27 -6.04 10.22 1.26
C LEU A 27 -5.45 11.34 0.41
N GLU A 28 -4.39 11.97 0.89
CA GLU A 28 -3.75 13.07 0.18
C GLU A 28 -3.09 12.58 -1.11
N SER A 29 -3.19 13.38 -2.16
CA SER A 29 -2.41 13.18 -3.38
C SER A 29 -1.03 13.82 -3.20
N TYR A 30 0.03 13.09 -3.54
CA TYR A 30 1.40 13.57 -3.40
C TYR A 30 2.39 12.88 -4.33
N GLU A 31 3.50 13.56 -4.56
CA GLU A 31 4.71 12.99 -5.16
C GLU A 31 5.80 12.94 -4.09
N SER A 32 6.55 11.84 -4.02
CA SER A 32 7.66 11.70 -3.11
C SER A 32 8.87 11.00 -3.72
N ILE A 33 10.03 11.31 -3.15
CA ILE A 33 11.32 10.72 -3.50
C ILE A 33 11.92 10.15 -2.22
N TYR A 34 12.38 8.90 -2.28
CA TYR A 34 13.08 8.25 -1.20
C TYR A 34 14.47 7.83 -1.65
N GLU A 35 15.45 8.03 -0.78
CA GLU A 35 16.80 7.48 -0.95
C GLU A 35 16.80 6.04 -0.44
N VAL A 36 17.27 5.13 -1.29
CA VAL A 36 17.34 3.70 -1.00
C VAL A 36 18.76 3.34 -0.58
N SER A 37 18.87 2.62 0.53
CA SER A 37 20.13 2.09 1.05
C SER A 37 19.94 0.68 1.61
N ILE A 38 21.00 -0.13 1.64
CA ILE A 38 20.96 -1.41 2.36
C ILE A 38 20.94 -1.22 3.88
N ASN A 39 20.18 -2.04 4.59
CA ASN A 39 20.24 -2.12 6.05
C ASN A 39 21.43 -2.98 6.48
N ASP A 40 22.53 -2.36 6.86
CA ASP A 40 23.76 -3.07 7.24
C ASP A 40 23.62 -3.99 8.46
N LYS A 41 22.58 -3.79 9.28
CA LYS A 41 22.29 -4.63 10.45
C LYS A 41 21.64 -5.97 10.07
N TYR A 42 21.06 -6.04 8.88
CA TYR A 42 20.35 -7.21 8.35
C TYR A 42 21.22 -7.91 7.31
N LYS A 43 22.34 -8.51 7.76
CA LYS A 43 23.22 -9.32 6.90
C LYS A 43 23.18 -10.77 7.37
N ASN A 44 22.37 -11.58 6.70
CA ASN A 44 22.37 -13.02 6.91
C ASN A 44 23.63 -13.61 6.22
N LYS A 45 24.76 -13.60 6.93
CA LYS A 45 26.05 -14.06 6.41
C LYS A 45 26.16 -15.57 6.57
N THR A 46 25.57 -16.32 5.63
CA THR A 46 25.85 -17.75 5.54
C THR A 46 27.23 -17.95 4.90
N LEU A 47 28.12 -18.68 5.57
CA LEU A 47 29.47 -18.95 5.09
C LEU A 47 29.42 -19.59 3.69
N GLY A 48 30.16 -19.03 2.73
CA GLY A 48 30.24 -19.56 1.36
C GLY A 48 29.13 -19.12 0.40
N GLN A 49 28.13 -18.34 0.84
CA GLN A 49 27.11 -17.78 -0.05
C GLN A 49 27.39 -16.30 -0.38
N THR A 50 27.17 -15.93 -1.64
CA THR A 50 27.21 -14.52 -2.04
C THR A 50 26.01 -13.78 -1.46
N TYR A 51 26.24 -12.57 -0.94
CA TYR A 51 25.18 -11.72 -0.38
C TYR A 51 25.28 -10.30 -0.93
N ILE A 52 24.21 -9.52 -0.78
CA ILE A 52 24.21 -8.10 -1.16
C ILE A 52 25.09 -7.33 -0.18
N LYS A 53 26.20 -6.78 -0.67
CA LYS A 53 27.15 -6.00 0.13
C LYS A 53 26.74 -4.54 0.21
N GLN A 54 26.25 -3.99 -0.90
CA GLN A 54 25.79 -2.61 -1.03
C GLN A 54 24.54 -2.56 -1.90
N ALA A 55 23.64 -1.64 -1.57
CA ALA A 55 22.52 -1.25 -2.42
C ALA A 55 22.33 0.25 -2.24
N ASN A 56 22.30 0.99 -3.34
CA ASN A 56 22.04 2.44 -3.34
C ASN A 56 21.12 2.78 -4.50
N GLY A 57 20.17 3.67 -4.28
CA GLY A 57 19.18 3.98 -5.30
C GLY A 57 18.16 5.01 -4.88
N GLU A 58 17.10 5.12 -5.66
CA GLU A 58 15.98 6.01 -5.40
C GLU A 58 14.65 5.32 -5.69
N LEU A 59 13.65 5.64 -4.88
CA LEU A 59 12.24 5.34 -5.15
C LEU A 59 11.52 6.65 -5.45
N LEU A 60 10.96 6.75 -6.64
CA LEU A 60 9.97 7.78 -6.99
C LEU A 60 8.58 7.18 -6.80
N LEU A 61 7.71 7.91 -6.11
CA LEU A 61 6.37 7.46 -5.77
C LEU A 61 5.37 8.59 -5.97
N ASP A 62 4.40 8.36 -6.84
CA ASP A 62 3.36 9.32 -7.17
C ASP A 62 1.99 8.72 -6.85
N TRP A 63 1.24 9.33 -5.94
CA TRP A 63 -0.12 8.93 -5.57
C TRP A 63 -1.09 10.07 -5.89
N PHE A 64 -2.04 9.80 -6.76
CA PHE A 64 -3.00 10.79 -7.25
C PHE A 64 -4.42 10.25 -7.21
N ASN A 65 -5.35 10.99 -6.64
CA ASN A 65 -6.78 10.76 -6.84
C ASN A 65 -7.28 11.71 -7.95
N ASN A 66 -7.70 11.17 -9.10
CA ASN A 66 -8.23 11.93 -10.22
C ASN A 66 -9.76 12.05 -10.22
N CYS A 67 -10.38 11.90 -9.05
CA CYS A 67 -11.82 12.02 -8.75
C CYS A 67 -12.69 10.84 -9.21
N GLU A 68 -12.16 10.01 -10.12
CA GLU A 68 -12.79 8.77 -10.57
C GLU A 68 -12.01 7.54 -10.08
N SER A 69 -10.69 7.71 -9.95
CA SER A 69 -9.76 6.64 -9.62
C SER A 69 -8.56 7.17 -8.84
N TRP A 70 -7.97 6.26 -8.09
CA TRP A 70 -6.69 6.44 -7.45
C TRP A 70 -5.58 5.79 -8.30
N VAL A 71 -4.59 6.59 -8.67
CA VAL A 71 -3.46 6.20 -9.50
C VAL A 71 -2.19 6.21 -8.66
N SER A 72 -1.43 5.11 -8.69
CA SER A 72 -0.08 5.00 -8.15
C SER A 72 0.92 4.77 -9.28
N ASN A 73 1.98 5.55 -9.32
CA ASN A 73 3.16 5.26 -10.16
C ASN A 73 4.39 5.16 -9.27
N GLN A 74 5.20 4.14 -9.51
CA GLN A 74 6.40 3.86 -8.74
C GLN A 74 7.55 3.55 -9.69
N ARG A 75 8.70 4.18 -9.45
CA ARG A 75 9.96 3.81 -10.09
C ARG A 75 11.02 3.58 -9.04
N LEU A 76 11.43 2.34 -8.88
CA LEU A 76 12.51 1.93 -8.00
C LEU A 76 13.75 1.65 -8.85
N TYR A 77 14.78 2.47 -8.69
CA TYR A 77 16.05 2.33 -9.40
C TYR A 77 17.17 2.07 -8.38
N ILE A 78 17.77 0.88 -8.41
CA ILE A 78 18.77 0.46 -7.41
C ILE A 78 20.00 -0.11 -8.11
N ASN A 79 21.18 0.32 -7.67
CA ASN A 79 22.44 -0.32 -7.97
C ASN A 79 22.86 -1.23 -6.80
N PHE A 80 22.93 -2.53 -7.06
CA PHE A 80 23.39 -3.55 -6.13
C PHE A 80 24.86 -3.90 -6.39
N VAL A 81 25.62 -4.15 -5.34
CA VAL A 81 26.94 -4.79 -5.41
C VAL A 81 26.97 -5.96 -4.46
N ASN A 82 27.27 -7.15 -4.96
CA ASN A 82 27.36 -8.35 -4.14
C ASN A 82 28.74 -8.49 -3.45
N SER A 83 28.88 -9.49 -2.58
CA SER A 83 30.12 -9.75 -1.85
C SER A 83 31.31 -10.16 -2.74
N ALA A 84 31.05 -10.61 -3.98
CA ALA A 84 32.07 -10.91 -4.99
C ALA A 84 32.47 -9.67 -5.83
N GLY A 85 31.87 -8.50 -5.57
CA GLY A 85 32.13 -7.26 -6.31
C GLY A 85 31.38 -7.13 -7.63
N VAL A 86 30.47 -8.06 -7.93
CA VAL A 86 29.62 -7.98 -9.14
C VAL A 86 28.49 -6.98 -8.88
N GLY A 87 28.36 -6.02 -9.80
CA GLY A 87 27.30 -5.01 -9.78
C GLY A 87 26.10 -5.40 -10.66
N THR A 88 24.90 -5.08 -10.20
CA THR A 88 23.64 -5.22 -10.95
C THR A 88 22.78 -3.99 -10.75
N VAL A 89 22.32 -3.39 -11.85
CA VAL A 89 21.35 -2.29 -11.82
C VAL A 89 19.95 -2.84 -12.04
N SER A 90 19.03 -2.57 -11.13
CA SER A 90 17.60 -2.91 -11.24
C SER A 90 16.78 -1.63 -11.45
N ASP A 91 15.93 -1.60 -12.49
CA ASP A 91 14.98 -0.52 -12.77
C ASP A 91 13.55 -1.13 -12.84
N ILE A 92 12.77 -0.89 -11.79
CA ILE A 92 11.43 -1.45 -11.59
C ILE A 92 10.40 -0.33 -11.74
N HIS A 93 9.49 -0.48 -12.70
CA HIS A 93 8.37 0.45 -12.92
C HIS A 93 7.08 -0.28 -12.57
N TYR A 94 6.31 0.28 -11.65
CA TYR A 94 5.03 -0.28 -11.24
C TYR A 94 3.97 0.82 -11.28
N SER A 95 2.83 0.51 -11.89
CA SER A 95 1.68 1.42 -11.98
C SER A 95 0.41 0.69 -11.62
N LEU A 96 -0.46 1.39 -10.91
CA LEU A 96 -1.77 0.92 -10.46
C LEU A 96 -2.80 2.02 -10.68
N GLU A 97 -3.99 1.66 -11.14
CA GLU A 97 -5.17 2.54 -11.19
C GLU A 97 -6.34 1.77 -10.58
N GLU A 98 -6.92 2.26 -9.50
CA GLU A 98 -8.06 1.65 -8.78
C GLU A 98 -9.22 2.63 -8.78
N ASN A 99 -10.42 2.22 -9.22
CA ASN A 99 -11.59 3.10 -9.15
C ASN A 99 -11.92 3.43 -7.69
N ASP A 100 -12.45 4.62 -7.42
CA ASP A 100 -12.76 5.05 -6.04
C ASP A 100 -13.84 4.20 -5.35
N ASP A 101 -14.68 3.51 -6.13
CA ASP A 101 -15.67 2.54 -5.66
C ASP A 101 -15.10 1.11 -5.49
N ASN A 102 -13.79 0.94 -5.69
CA ASN A 102 -13.03 -0.31 -5.66
C ASN A 102 -13.54 -1.37 -6.68
N SER A 103 -14.32 -0.98 -7.69
CA SER A 103 -14.94 -1.91 -8.65
C SER A 103 -13.92 -2.54 -9.60
N THR A 104 -12.92 -1.77 -10.02
CA THR A 104 -11.90 -2.22 -10.96
C THR A 104 -10.52 -1.72 -10.59
N MET A 105 -9.51 -2.45 -11.06
CA MET A 105 -8.11 -2.11 -10.90
C MET A 105 -7.35 -2.45 -12.18
N LYS A 106 -6.49 -1.57 -12.67
CA LYS A 106 -5.51 -1.88 -13.73
C LYS A 106 -4.11 -1.86 -13.14
N PHE A 107 -3.26 -2.78 -13.57
CA PHE A 107 -1.91 -2.90 -13.06
C PHE A 107 -0.90 -3.14 -14.16
N TYR A 108 0.28 -2.59 -13.97
CA TYR A 108 1.44 -2.76 -14.85
C TYR A 108 2.70 -2.89 -14.01
N LEU A 109 3.52 -3.89 -14.31
CA LEU A 109 4.85 -4.06 -13.73
C LEU A 109 5.86 -4.29 -14.85
N GLN A 110 6.99 -3.62 -14.78
CA GLN A 110 8.15 -3.89 -15.59
C GLN A 110 9.40 -3.94 -14.71
N VAL A 111 10.18 -5.01 -14.83
CA VAL A 111 11.47 -5.17 -14.18
C VAL A 111 12.54 -5.26 -15.25
N LYS A 112 13.53 -4.38 -15.18
CA LYS A 112 14.75 -4.45 -15.99
C LYS A 112 15.95 -4.67 -15.08
N GLU A 113 16.88 -5.51 -15.53
CA GLU A 113 18.18 -5.66 -14.91
C GLU A 113 19.26 -5.40 -15.95
N ASN A 114 20.21 -4.50 -15.66
CA ASN A 114 21.25 -4.07 -16.59
C ASN A 114 20.67 -3.69 -17.97
N ASN A 115 19.55 -2.95 -17.95
CA ASN A 115 18.75 -2.54 -19.11
C ASN A 115 18.09 -3.68 -19.93
N GLN A 116 18.20 -4.93 -19.49
CA GLN A 116 17.51 -6.06 -20.11
C GLN A 116 16.15 -6.28 -19.45
N LEU A 117 15.11 -6.53 -20.24
CA LEU A 117 13.78 -6.81 -19.72
C LEU A 117 13.74 -8.21 -19.09
N ILE A 118 13.48 -8.28 -17.79
CA ILE A 118 13.39 -9.53 -17.03
C ILE A 118 11.94 -9.97 -16.87
N LYS A 119 11.05 -9.03 -16.52
CA LYS A 119 9.65 -9.33 -16.22
C LYS A 119 8.76 -8.20 -16.72
N ARG A 120 7.63 -8.56 -17.32
CA ARG A 120 6.55 -7.63 -17.64
C ARG A 120 5.20 -8.26 -17.34
N ILE A 121 4.41 -7.58 -16.52
CA ILE A 121 3.04 -7.95 -16.22
C ILE A 121 2.12 -6.79 -16.58
N ASN A 122 0.99 -7.11 -17.18
CA ASN A 122 -0.11 -6.19 -17.44
C ASN A 122 -1.40 -6.96 -17.21
N GLY A 123 -2.35 -6.34 -16.53
CA GLY A 123 -3.71 -6.84 -16.52
C GLY A 123 -4.71 -5.86 -15.91
N LYS A 124 -5.92 -6.37 -15.74
CA LYS A 124 -7.01 -5.71 -15.04
C LYS A 124 -7.70 -6.67 -14.09
N ALA A 125 -8.26 -6.16 -13.02
CA ALA A 125 -9.10 -6.88 -12.09
C ALA A 125 -10.45 -6.17 -11.97
N SER A 126 -11.52 -6.94 -11.79
CA SER A 126 -12.88 -6.42 -11.59
C SER A 126 -13.60 -7.20 -10.50
N LYS A 127 -14.31 -6.50 -9.62
CA LYS A 127 -15.09 -7.11 -8.54
C LYS A 127 -16.54 -7.35 -8.97
N GLY A 128 -17.06 -8.52 -8.61
CA GLY A 128 -18.46 -8.90 -8.74
C GLY A 128 -18.85 -9.88 -7.64
N GLU A 129 -19.40 -11.04 -8.00
CA GLU A 129 -19.56 -12.16 -7.06
C GLU A 129 -18.20 -12.71 -6.60
N ASN A 130 -17.21 -12.66 -7.48
CA ASN A 130 -15.80 -12.96 -7.26
C ASN A 130 -14.94 -11.79 -7.80
N VAL A 131 -13.65 -11.78 -7.47
CA VAL A 131 -12.69 -10.88 -8.13
C VAL A 131 -12.14 -11.60 -9.35
N ILE A 132 -12.45 -11.10 -10.54
CA ILE A 132 -11.95 -11.63 -11.81
C ILE A 132 -10.70 -10.85 -12.22
N VAL A 133 -9.63 -11.56 -12.56
CA VAL A 133 -8.36 -10.97 -12.99
C VAL A 133 -8.02 -11.45 -14.39
N ASP A 134 -7.94 -10.51 -15.33
CA ASP A 134 -7.52 -10.75 -16.71
C ASP A 134 -6.11 -10.23 -16.92
N ILE A 135 -5.16 -11.16 -17.08
CA ILE A 135 -3.77 -10.89 -17.41
C ILE A 135 -3.64 -10.84 -18.92
N SER A 136 -2.93 -9.83 -19.45
CA SER A 136 -2.65 -9.68 -20.87
C SER A 136 -1.18 -9.92 -21.24
N SER A 137 -0.27 -9.81 -20.27
CA SER A 137 1.17 -10.09 -20.38
C SER A 137 1.67 -10.74 -19.08
N PRO A 138 2.57 -11.74 -19.12
CA PRO A 138 3.27 -12.26 -20.31
C PRO A 138 2.41 -13.14 -21.22
N GLU A 139 1.37 -13.77 -20.67
CA GLU A 139 0.42 -14.60 -21.41
C GLU A 139 -1.01 -14.23 -21.01
N LYS A 140 -1.95 -14.41 -21.94
CA LYS A 140 -3.35 -14.14 -21.66
C LYS A 140 -3.90 -15.22 -20.74
N LYS A 141 -4.37 -14.81 -19.57
CA LYS A 141 -4.94 -15.71 -18.55
C LYS A 141 -6.05 -14.99 -17.81
N SER A 142 -7.10 -15.73 -17.44
CA SER A 142 -8.15 -15.23 -16.57
C SER A 142 -8.18 -16.07 -15.30
N LEU A 143 -8.28 -15.41 -14.16
CA LEU A 143 -8.28 -16.01 -12.83
C LEU A 143 -9.49 -15.50 -12.05
N SER A 144 -9.96 -16.33 -11.13
CA SER A 144 -11.05 -15.98 -10.23
C SER A 144 -10.60 -16.13 -8.79
N PHE A 145 -10.69 -15.06 -8.03
CA PHE A 145 -10.39 -15.02 -6.61
C PHE A 145 -11.64 -14.75 -5.76
N PRO A 146 -11.62 -15.10 -4.46
CA PRO A 146 -12.74 -14.83 -3.56
C PRO A 146 -13.13 -13.33 -3.51
N LYS A 147 -14.41 -13.05 -3.30
CA LYS A 147 -14.96 -11.68 -3.21
C LYS A 147 -14.28 -10.77 -2.18
N ASN A 148 -13.72 -11.35 -1.11
CA ASN A 148 -13.10 -10.60 -0.01
C ASN A 148 -11.63 -10.19 -0.29
N VAL A 149 -11.12 -10.46 -1.49
CA VAL A 149 -9.83 -9.93 -1.93
C VAL A 149 -9.95 -8.42 -2.15
N LEU A 150 -9.07 -7.68 -1.48
CA LEU A 150 -8.97 -6.23 -1.58
C LEU A 150 -7.98 -5.83 -2.66
N PHE A 151 -8.15 -4.60 -3.15
CA PHE A 151 -7.13 -3.94 -3.95
C PHE A 151 -6.22 -3.08 -3.05
N PRO A 152 -5.02 -2.69 -3.51
CA PRO A 152 -4.02 -2.04 -2.66
C PRO A 152 -4.48 -0.70 -2.05
N HIS A 153 -5.23 0.13 -2.76
CA HIS A 153 -5.69 1.42 -2.23
C HIS A 153 -6.82 1.23 -1.21
N GLU A 154 -7.76 0.32 -1.48
CA GLU A 154 -8.74 -0.13 -0.49
C GLU A 154 -8.09 -0.64 0.81
N HIS A 155 -7.04 -1.48 0.70
CA HIS A 155 -6.30 -1.94 1.87
C HIS A 155 -5.62 -0.78 2.61
N LEU A 156 -5.01 0.17 1.90
CA LEU A 156 -4.42 1.38 2.50
C LEU A 156 -5.46 2.21 3.25
N LYS A 157 -6.66 2.42 2.68
CA LYS A 157 -7.77 3.11 3.34
C LYS A 157 -8.15 2.44 4.66
N LEU A 158 -8.16 1.10 4.73
CA LEU A 158 -8.42 0.37 5.99
C LEU A 158 -7.33 0.61 7.04
N VAL A 159 -6.06 0.57 6.63
CA VAL A 159 -4.92 0.83 7.54
C VAL A 159 -4.96 2.25 8.08
N VAL A 160 -5.13 3.26 7.21
CA VAL A 160 -5.17 4.67 7.62
C VAL A 160 -6.42 4.97 8.46
N SER A 161 -7.54 4.33 8.17
CA SER A 161 -8.76 4.40 9.00
C SER A 161 -8.50 3.94 10.43
N LYS A 162 -7.75 2.84 10.63
CA LYS A 162 -7.34 2.40 11.97
C LYS A 162 -6.39 3.37 12.65
N ILE A 163 -5.47 3.98 11.90
CA ILE A 163 -4.57 5.02 12.42
C ILE A 163 -5.33 6.26 12.88
N ASP A 164 -6.37 6.68 12.16
CA ASP A 164 -7.15 7.89 12.46
C ASP A 164 -8.16 7.68 13.60
N GLN A 165 -8.71 6.47 13.73
CA GLN A 165 -9.74 6.16 14.73
C GLN A 165 -9.21 5.90 16.14
N SER A 166 -7.99 5.38 16.28
CA SER A 166 -7.45 4.98 17.58
C SER A 166 -5.94 5.13 17.68
N ASP A 167 -5.49 5.52 18.87
CA ASP A 167 -4.06 5.55 19.24
C ASP A 167 -3.55 4.20 19.75
N GLU A 168 -4.43 3.23 19.97
CA GLU A 168 -4.06 1.89 20.41
C GLU A 168 -3.41 1.09 19.26
N SER A 169 -2.70 0.03 19.65
CA SER A 169 -2.21 -0.95 18.67
C SER A 169 -3.37 -1.70 18.01
N SER A 170 -3.20 -2.12 16.76
CA SER A 170 -4.19 -2.93 16.07
C SER A 170 -3.55 -3.93 15.11
N ILE A 171 -4.26 -5.03 14.88
CA ILE A 171 -3.88 -6.08 13.94
C ILE A 171 -5.02 -6.26 12.94
N LEU A 172 -4.65 -6.38 11.66
CA LEU A 172 -5.55 -6.70 10.56
C LEU A 172 -4.97 -7.87 9.78
N SER A 173 -5.83 -8.70 9.19
CA SER A 173 -5.43 -9.72 8.23
C SER A 173 -6.35 -9.65 7.02
N ASN A 174 -5.77 -9.43 5.85
CA ASN A 174 -6.52 -9.20 4.61
C ASN A 174 -5.88 -9.96 3.44
N LYS A 175 -6.73 -10.35 2.49
CA LYS A 175 -6.28 -10.86 1.18
C LYS A 175 -6.17 -9.68 0.24
N VAL A 176 -5.03 -9.47 -0.40
CA VAL A 176 -4.78 -8.31 -1.26
C VAL A 176 -4.22 -8.78 -2.60
N TYR A 177 -4.87 -8.39 -3.68
CA TYR A 177 -4.35 -8.61 -5.03
C TYR A 177 -3.72 -7.31 -5.55
N GLU A 178 -2.39 -7.32 -5.69
CA GLU A 178 -1.62 -6.14 -6.13
C GLU A 178 -1.00 -6.28 -7.53
N GLY A 179 -1.27 -7.37 -8.25
CA GLY A 179 -0.81 -7.53 -9.64
C GLY A 179 0.69 -7.74 -9.87
N SER A 180 1.53 -7.68 -8.83
CA SER A 180 2.97 -8.00 -8.90
C SER A 180 3.23 -9.52 -9.01
N LEU A 181 2.34 -10.30 -8.38
CA LEU A 181 2.20 -11.74 -8.46
C LEU A 181 0.90 -12.02 -9.22
N PRO A 182 0.95 -12.19 -10.55
CA PRO A 182 -0.25 -12.13 -11.37
C PRO A 182 -1.20 -13.30 -11.08
N GLU A 183 -0.64 -14.43 -10.64
CA GLU A 183 -1.39 -15.66 -10.44
C GLU A 183 -1.89 -15.87 -9.01
N ASN A 184 -1.59 -14.97 -8.08
CA ASN A 184 -1.99 -15.12 -6.70
C ASN A 184 -2.32 -13.79 -6.03
N PHE A 185 -3.11 -13.82 -4.97
CA PHE A 185 -3.20 -12.72 -4.02
C PHE A 185 -2.25 -12.99 -2.85
N LEU A 186 -1.93 -11.93 -2.12
CA LEU A 186 -1.12 -11.99 -0.91
C LEU A 186 -2.05 -12.04 0.30
N GLU A 187 -1.73 -12.88 1.27
CA GLU A 187 -2.30 -12.73 2.61
C GLU A 187 -1.38 -11.79 3.38
N ILE A 188 -1.92 -10.65 3.81
CA ILE A 188 -1.16 -9.60 4.49
C ILE A 188 -1.64 -9.51 5.93
N THR A 189 -0.73 -9.76 6.87
CA THR A 189 -0.96 -9.45 8.28
C THR A 189 -0.32 -8.12 8.61
N THR A 190 -1.15 -7.16 9.03
CA THR A 190 -0.75 -5.78 9.31
C THR A 190 -0.83 -5.51 10.80
N PHE A 191 0.29 -5.12 11.41
CA PHE A 191 0.36 -4.61 12.78
C PHE A 191 0.62 -3.10 12.77
N ILE A 192 -0.24 -2.35 13.46
CA ILE A 192 -0.13 -0.90 13.62
C ILE A 192 0.27 -0.64 15.07
N SER A 193 1.47 -0.11 15.29
CA SER A 193 1.98 0.16 16.65
C SER A 193 1.26 1.33 17.29
N GLU A 194 1.03 1.36 18.60
CA GLU A 194 0.51 2.54 19.34
C GLU A 194 1.44 3.77 19.30
N LYS A 195 2.74 3.53 19.16
CA LYS A 195 3.75 4.59 19.20
C LYS A 195 3.61 5.54 18.01
N LYS A 196 3.45 6.82 18.32
CA LYS A 196 3.56 7.92 17.37
C LYS A 196 5.02 8.35 17.24
N GLU A 197 5.45 8.56 16.01
CA GLU A 197 6.77 9.06 15.67
C GLU A 197 6.66 10.31 14.81
N LYS A 198 7.67 11.17 14.92
CA LYS A 198 7.85 12.31 14.03
C LYS A 198 8.98 11.99 13.06
N ILE A 199 8.84 12.47 11.83
CA ILE A 199 9.98 12.52 10.90
C ILE A 199 10.53 13.95 10.84
N ASP A 200 11.66 14.15 10.16
CA ASP A 200 12.29 15.46 10.05
C ASP A 200 11.32 16.49 9.46
N SER A 201 10.96 17.49 10.26
CA SER A 201 10.00 18.52 9.88
C SER A 201 10.50 19.38 8.72
N LYS A 202 11.82 19.41 8.45
CA LYS A 202 12.37 20.13 7.29
C LYS A 202 11.94 19.51 5.96
N LEU A 203 11.58 18.23 5.97
CA LEU A 203 11.09 17.51 4.79
C LEU A 203 9.58 17.75 4.55
N LEU A 204 8.86 18.27 5.54
CA LEU A 204 7.41 18.35 5.54
C LEU A 204 6.93 19.78 5.34
N SER A 205 5.91 19.94 4.50
CA SER A 205 5.16 21.20 4.45
C SER A 205 4.21 21.31 5.64
N SER A 206 3.74 22.52 5.93
CA SER A 206 2.82 22.79 7.05
C SER A 206 1.47 22.09 6.94
N GLN A 207 1.08 21.66 5.74
CA GLN A 207 -0.16 20.89 5.52
C GLN A 207 -0.04 19.41 5.89
N ILE A 208 1.18 18.90 6.08
CA ILE A 208 1.42 17.50 6.43
C ILE A 208 1.46 17.34 7.94
N LYS A 209 0.57 16.51 8.48
CA LYS A 209 0.54 16.14 9.90
C LYS A 209 1.78 15.30 10.22
N ASN A 210 2.71 15.87 10.98
CA ASN A 210 3.91 15.18 11.45
C ASN A 210 3.61 14.29 12.67
N SER A 211 2.78 13.27 12.46
CA SER A 211 2.41 12.26 13.45
C SER A 211 2.21 10.94 12.70
N PHE A 212 3.26 10.15 12.64
CA PHE A 212 3.31 8.88 11.92
C PHE A 212 3.20 7.70 12.89
N ARG A 213 2.63 6.59 12.44
CA ARG A 213 2.57 5.32 13.15
C ARG A 213 3.46 4.31 12.41
N ASN A 214 4.16 3.45 13.14
CA ASN A 214 4.83 2.32 12.51
C ASN A 214 3.78 1.26 12.14
N VAL A 215 3.77 0.88 10.87
CA VAL A 215 2.92 -0.15 10.30
C VAL A 215 3.83 -1.25 9.78
N ARG A 216 3.77 -2.44 10.37
CA ARG A 216 4.51 -3.62 9.91
C ARG A 216 3.55 -4.57 9.21
N MET A 217 3.89 -4.98 8.01
CA MET A 217 3.09 -5.85 7.14
C MET A 217 3.92 -7.08 6.81
N ALA A 218 3.39 -8.25 7.11
CA ALA A 218 3.97 -9.53 6.71
C ALA A 218 3.17 -10.11 5.54
N TYR A 219 3.85 -10.41 4.44
CA TYR A 219 3.24 -10.86 3.18
C TYR A 219 3.45 -12.36 3.03
N PHE A 220 2.36 -13.11 2.91
CA PHE A 220 2.36 -14.55 2.76
C PHE A 220 1.86 -14.94 1.37
N GLU A 221 2.61 -15.81 0.70
CA GLU A 221 2.29 -16.37 -0.60
C GLU A 221 1.88 -17.84 -0.45
N ASN A 222 0.93 -18.30 -1.27
CA ASN A 222 0.56 -19.73 -1.37
C ASN A 222 0.28 -20.44 -0.02
N GLN A 223 -0.29 -19.74 0.97
CA GLN A 223 -0.55 -20.26 2.31
C GLN A 223 0.71 -20.73 3.07
N SER A 224 1.88 -20.16 2.75
CA SER A 224 3.12 -20.37 3.51
C SER A 224 2.97 -19.91 4.95
N GLU A 225 3.56 -20.65 5.90
CA GLU A 225 3.66 -20.24 7.31
C GLU A 225 4.71 -19.14 7.55
N THR A 226 5.61 -18.92 6.57
CA THR A 226 6.66 -17.89 6.63
C THR A 226 6.40 -16.80 5.60
N PRO A 227 6.55 -15.51 5.97
CA PRO A 227 6.35 -14.43 5.03
C PRO A 227 7.47 -14.40 4.00
N SER A 228 7.12 -14.11 2.74
CA SER A 228 8.09 -13.90 1.65
C SER A 228 8.74 -12.52 1.72
N LEU A 229 8.05 -11.56 2.35
CA LEU A 229 8.49 -10.19 2.58
C LEU A 229 7.86 -9.66 3.87
N GLU A 230 8.64 -8.94 4.66
CA GLU A 230 8.09 -8.04 5.68
C GLU A 230 8.36 -6.59 5.30
N LEU A 231 7.37 -5.72 5.43
CA LEU A 231 7.46 -4.30 5.14
C LEU A 231 7.17 -3.51 6.41
N THR A 232 8.06 -2.60 6.78
CA THR A 232 7.79 -1.60 7.81
C THR A 232 7.64 -0.23 7.15
N ALA A 233 6.50 0.42 7.35
CA ALA A 233 6.22 1.77 6.87
C ALA A 233 5.91 2.71 8.03
N LYS A 234 6.27 3.99 7.87
CA LYS A 234 5.79 5.07 8.76
C LYS A 234 4.68 5.82 8.06
N ILE A 235 3.43 5.64 8.49
CA ILE A 235 2.24 6.16 7.83
C ILE A 235 1.52 7.14 8.76
N ASN A 236 1.09 8.31 8.26
CA ASN A 236 0.24 9.23 9.03
C ASN A 236 -1.25 9.11 8.63
N SER A 237 -2.13 9.84 9.32
CA SER A 237 -3.58 9.78 9.02
C SER A 237 -4.01 10.41 7.69
N GLN A 238 -3.08 11.01 6.93
CA GLN A 238 -3.29 11.49 5.56
C GLN A 238 -2.91 10.44 4.50
N GLY A 239 -2.44 9.26 4.93
CA GLY A 239 -1.89 8.23 4.03
C GLY A 239 -0.47 8.53 3.55
N ILE A 240 0.18 9.58 4.04
CA ILE A 240 1.55 9.89 3.63
C ILE A 240 2.51 8.91 4.28
N VAL A 241 3.44 8.37 3.49
CA VAL A 241 4.48 7.47 3.97
C VAL A 241 5.83 8.18 4.07
N GLY A 242 6.38 8.26 5.28
CA GLY A 242 7.65 8.95 5.54
C GLY A 242 8.89 8.05 5.47
N PHE A 243 8.70 6.73 5.39
CA PHE A 243 9.77 5.75 5.48
C PHE A 243 9.26 4.37 5.04
N PHE A 244 10.11 3.61 4.37
CA PHE A 244 9.92 2.18 4.17
C PHE A 244 11.17 1.40 4.59
N GLN A 245 10.96 0.19 5.09
CA GLN A 245 11.97 -0.85 5.20
C GLN A 245 11.39 -2.15 4.65
N TYR A 246 12.05 -2.73 3.65
CA TYR A 246 11.66 -3.97 2.99
C TYR A 246 12.63 -5.05 3.43
N ASP A 247 12.17 -5.96 4.27
CA ASP A 247 12.93 -7.07 4.83
C ASP A 247 12.67 -8.33 3.98
N TYR A 248 13.57 -8.58 3.03
CA TYR A 248 13.62 -9.83 2.28
C TYR A 248 14.33 -10.91 3.13
N PRO A 249 14.14 -12.20 2.83
CA PRO A 249 14.76 -13.28 3.61
C PRO A 249 16.29 -13.19 3.74
N THR A 250 16.97 -12.56 2.78
CA THR A 250 18.44 -12.53 2.69
C THR A 250 19.05 -11.13 2.88
N TYR A 251 18.27 -10.06 2.73
CA TYR A 251 18.74 -8.68 2.87
C TYR A 251 17.57 -7.74 3.19
N SER A 252 17.87 -6.54 3.68
CA SER A 252 16.87 -5.51 3.94
C SER A 252 17.23 -4.19 3.26
N LEU A 253 16.25 -3.53 2.66
CA LEU A 253 16.37 -2.22 2.05
C LEU A 253 15.65 -1.19 2.89
N VAL A 254 16.28 -0.05 3.10
CA VAL A 254 15.72 1.12 3.78
C VAL A 254 15.51 2.22 2.77
N MET A 255 14.33 2.84 2.79
CA MET A 255 13.94 3.92 1.89
C MET A 255 13.54 5.13 2.75
N SER A 256 14.41 6.12 2.80
CA SER A 256 14.24 7.32 3.63
C SER A 256 13.71 8.47 2.80
N LEU A 257 12.64 9.14 3.26
CA LEU A 257 12.07 10.27 2.54
C LEU A 257 13.10 11.38 2.33
N LYS A 258 13.21 11.87 1.09
CA LYS A 258 14.07 13.00 0.70
C LYS A 258 13.27 14.22 0.31
N LYS A 259 12.11 14.00 -0.31
CA LYS A 259 11.23 15.08 -0.78
C LYS A 259 9.80 14.58 -0.84
N ILE A 260 8.87 15.45 -0.49
CA ILE A 260 7.43 15.25 -0.72
C ILE A 260 6.79 16.55 -1.18
N ASN A 261 5.89 16.46 -2.15
CA ASN A 261 5.09 17.59 -2.61
C ASN A 261 3.63 17.16 -2.67
N LEU A 262 2.76 17.79 -1.88
CA LEU A 262 1.32 17.59 -2.00
C LEU A 262 0.83 18.12 -3.35
N LYS A 263 -0.10 17.39 -3.96
CA LYS A 263 -0.77 17.80 -5.19
C LYS A 263 -2.24 18.07 -4.91
N LYS A 264 -2.69 19.26 -5.30
CA LYS A 264 -4.11 19.61 -5.28
C LYS A 264 -4.70 19.21 -6.63
N ILE A 265 -5.49 18.16 -6.64
CA ILE A 265 -6.27 17.77 -7.81
C ILE A 265 -7.64 18.42 -7.67
N LYS A 266 -8.07 19.14 -8.71
CA LYS A 266 -9.39 19.77 -8.75
C LYS A 266 -10.34 18.84 -9.48
N CYS A 267 -11.30 18.29 -8.74
CA CYS A 267 -12.48 17.66 -9.32
C CYS A 267 -13.40 18.78 -9.81
N ASN A 268 -13.85 18.68 -11.06
CA ASN A 268 -14.83 19.63 -11.62
C ASN A 268 -16.24 19.32 -11.15
#